data_AF-A0A0R0LS42-F1
#
_entry.id   AF-A0A0R0LS42-F1
#
_cell.length_a   1.000
_cell.length_b   1.000
_cell.length_c   1.000
_cell.angle_alpha   90.00
_cell.angle_beta   90.00
_cell.angle_gamma   90.00
#
_symmetry.space_group_name_H-M   'P 1'
#
loop_
_entity.id
_entity.type
_entity.pdbx_description
1 polymer ?
#
loop_
_entity_poly.entity_id
_entity_poly.type
_entity_poly.pdbx_seq_one_letter_code
_entity_poly.pdbx_strand_id
1 'polypeptide(L)'
;MEDKNPITASIDWLVAQGFDRKQATNICKAIKADSPEKLWEDAPAWIEWCGKVKRDHDCIVMLAAMGLTTVRIGTGGVENDLRMALVEGIELSPEISAKGN
;
A
#
# COMPACT_ATOMS: atom_id res chain seq x y z
N MET A 1 -2.32 28.07 -7.85
CA MET A 1 -2.14 26.67 -7.42
C MET A 1 -0.84 26.68 -6.65
N GLU A 2 -0.85 26.50 -5.33
CA GLU A 2 0.40 26.56 -4.57
C GLU A 2 1.34 25.45 -5.05
N ASP A 3 2.51 25.84 -5.53
CA ASP A 3 3.62 24.94 -5.88
C ASP A 3 4.09 24.23 -4.60
N LYS A 4 3.36 23.18 -4.20
CA LYS A 4 3.79 22.32 -3.11
C LYS A 4 5.11 21.69 -3.51
N ASN A 5 6.10 21.82 -2.62
CA ASN A 5 7.38 21.14 -2.74
C ASN A 5 7.16 19.67 -3.12
N PRO A 6 7.76 19.17 -4.23
CA PRO A 6 7.49 17.83 -4.74
C PRO A 6 7.84 16.74 -3.73
N ILE A 7 8.82 16.96 -2.86
CA ILE A 7 9.18 16.02 -1.80
C ILE A 7 8.06 15.95 -0.76
N THR A 8 7.52 17.09 -0.35
CA THR A 8 6.39 17.13 0.60
C THR A 8 5.15 16.47 0.01
N ALA A 9 4.87 16.71 -1.27
CA ALA A 9 3.77 16.06 -1.98
C ALA A 9 3.93 14.53 -2.03
N SER A 10 5.14 14.03 -2.32
CA SER A 10 5.43 12.59 -2.32
C SER A 10 5.25 11.95 -0.94
N ILE A 11 5.68 12.63 0.13
CA ILE A 11 5.49 12.15 1.50
C ILE A 11 4.00 12.08 1.85
N ASP A 12 3.24 13.14 1.55
CA ASP A 12 1.81 13.17 1.82
C ASP A 12 1.06 12.10 1.02
N TRP A 13 1.44 11.87 -0.23
CA TRP A 13 0.86 10.79 -1.05
C TRP A 13 1.16 9.40 -0.49
N LEU A 14 2.39 9.13 -0.04
CA LEU A 14 2.75 7.85 0.60
C LEU A 14 1.99 7.64 1.91
N VAL A 15 1.79 8.70 2.70
CA VAL A 15 0.96 8.62 3.91
C VAL A 15 -0.48 8.24 3.58
N ALA A 16 -1.04 8.80 2.50
CA ALA A 16 -2.36 8.42 2.01
C ALA A 16 -2.45 6.95 1.55
N GLN A 17 -1.31 6.29 1.26
CA GLN A 17 -1.25 4.86 0.95
C GLN A 17 -1.17 3.96 2.18
N GLY A 18 -1.15 4.54 3.40
CA GLY A 18 -1.16 3.79 4.65
C GLY A 18 0.22 3.67 5.33
N PHE A 19 1.24 4.36 4.83
CA PHE A 19 2.49 4.53 5.57
C PHE A 19 2.34 5.59 6.66
N ASP A 20 3.07 5.45 7.76
CA ASP A 20 3.26 6.58 8.67
C ASP A 20 4.23 7.62 8.06
N ARG A 21 4.22 8.85 8.58
CA ARG A 21 5.02 9.95 8.01
C ARG A 21 6.53 9.68 8.11
N LYS A 22 6.99 8.95 9.13
CA LYS A 22 8.42 8.60 9.30
C LYS A 22 8.82 7.57 8.23
N GLN A 23 8.00 6.56 7.99
CA GLN A 23 8.18 5.58 6.93
C GLN A 23 8.20 6.26 5.55
N ALA A 24 7.21 7.09 5.24
CA ALA A 24 7.14 7.83 3.97
C ALA A 24 8.38 8.71 3.74
N THR A 25 8.86 9.39 4.78
CA THR A 25 10.10 10.17 4.72
C THR A 25 11.32 9.30 4.44
N ASN A 26 11.43 8.15 5.09
CA ASN A 26 12.53 7.22 4.88
C ASN A 26 12.53 6.64 3.47
N ILE A 27 11.35 6.31 2.90
CA ILE A 27 11.19 5.84 1.53
C ILE A 27 11.70 6.88 0.52
N CYS A 28 11.34 8.16 0.69
CA CYS A 28 11.82 9.24 -0.17
C CYS A 28 13.34 9.42 -0.09
N LYS A 29 13.96 9.14 1.07
CA LYS A 29 15.42 9.25 1.27
C LYS A 29 16.20 8.05 0.76
N ALA A 30 15.54 6.90 0.58
CA ALA A 30 16.19 5.63 0.26
C ALA A 30 16.69 5.59 -1.19
N ILE A 31 15.96 6.21 -2.12
CA ILE A 31 16.37 6.25 -3.53
C ILE A 31 17.63 7.11 -3.73
N LYS A 32 18.53 6.60 -4.57
CA LYS A 32 19.80 7.20 -4.97
C LYS A 32 20.00 6.95 -6.46
N ALA A 33 20.70 7.86 -7.13
CA ALA A 33 21.13 7.69 -8.51
C ALA A 33 22.50 8.35 -8.71
N ASP A 34 23.17 7.98 -9.80
CA ASP A 34 24.52 8.46 -10.15
C ASP A 34 24.54 9.94 -10.54
N SER A 35 23.39 10.50 -10.92
CA SER A 35 23.24 11.93 -11.20
C SER A 35 21.91 12.48 -10.65
N PRO A 36 21.81 13.80 -10.41
CA PRO A 36 20.57 14.45 -10.02
C PRO A 36 19.44 14.26 -11.03
N GLU A 37 19.73 14.29 -12.33
CA GLU A 37 18.75 14.16 -13.41
C GLU A 37 18.12 12.76 -13.38
N LYS A 38 18.95 11.73 -13.27
CA LYS A 38 18.48 10.35 -13.15
C LYS A 38 17.67 10.14 -11.86
N LEU A 39 18.06 10.78 -10.76
CA LEU A 39 17.27 10.73 -9.52
C LEU A 39 15.88 11.33 -9.72
N TRP A 40 15.77 12.44 -10.45
CA TRP A 40 14.49 13.06 -10.76
C TRP A 40 13.60 12.19 -11.66
N GLU A 41 14.20 11.45 -12.58
CA GLU A 41 13.49 10.51 -13.46
C GLU A 41 13.02 9.24 -12.72
N ASP A 42 13.87 8.66 -11.87
CA ASP A 42 13.59 7.39 -11.19
C ASP A 42 12.68 7.56 -9.95
N ALA A 43 12.73 8.72 -9.29
CA ALA A 43 12.02 8.95 -8.04
C ALA A 43 10.49 8.75 -8.13
N PRO A 44 9.77 9.27 -9.14
CA PRO A 44 8.33 9.03 -9.26
C PRO A 44 7.98 7.54 -9.36
N ALA A 45 8.70 6.77 -10.17
CA ALA A 45 8.46 5.34 -10.37
C ALA A 45 8.69 4.54 -9.08
N TRP A 46 9.75 4.85 -8.33
CA TRP A 46 10.01 4.26 -7.02
C TRP A 46 8.89 4.53 -6.02
N ILE A 47 8.47 5.81 -5.91
CA ILE A 47 7.43 6.24 -4.97
C ILE A 47 6.11 5.56 -5.29
N GLU A 48 5.72 5.52 -6.57
CA GLU A 48 4.50 4.85 -7.02
C GLU A 48 4.53 3.35 -6.69
N TRP A 49 5.65 2.68 -6.97
CA TRP A 49 5.81 1.26 -6.68
C TRP A 49 5.67 0.96 -5.18
N CYS A 50 6.34 1.74 -4.31
CA CYS A 50 6.20 1.58 -2.86
C CYS A 50 4.75 1.73 -2.38
N GLY A 51 4.03 2.73 -2.89
CA GLY A 51 2.62 2.94 -2.56
C GLY A 51 1.72 1.80 -3.05
N LYS A 52 1.97 1.28 -4.24
CA LYS A 52 1.25 0.13 -4.79
C LYS A 52 1.47 -1.12 -3.93
N VAL A 53 2.72 -1.44 -3.59
CA VAL A 53 3.03 -2.60 -2.74
C VAL A 53 2.33 -2.51 -1.40
N LYS A 54 2.38 -1.34 -0.75
CA LYS A 54 1.70 -1.13 0.54
C LYS A 54 0.20 -1.39 0.45
N ARG A 55 -0.48 -0.85 -0.55
CA ARG A 55 -1.92 -1.07 -0.73
C ARG A 55 -2.23 -2.52 -1.05
N ASP A 56 -1.56 -3.08 -2.05
CA ASP A 56 -1.94 -4.36 -2.62
C ASP A 56 -1.56 -5.50 -1.67
N HIS A 57 -0.34 -5.48 -1.09
CA HIS A 57 0.15 -6.59 -0.29
C HIS A 57 -0.28 -6.48 1.17
N ASP A 58 -0.19 -5.32 1.84
CA ASP A 58 -0.63 -5.26 3.24
C ASP A 58 -2.14 -5.45 3.36
N CYS A 59 -2.95 -4.94 2.42
CA CYS A 59 -4.40 -5.16 2.47
C CYS A 59 -4.74 -6.65 2.36
N ILE A 60 -4.19 -7.34 1.35
CA ILE A 60 -4.44 -8.77 1.14
C ILE A 60 -3.94 -9.60 2.34
N VAL A 61 -2.73 -9.30 2.82
CA VAL A 61 -2.14 -10.01 3.98
C VAL A 61 -2.94 -9.72 5.25
N MET A 62 -3.44 -8.49 5.48
CA MET A 62 -4.27 -8.19 6.64
C MET A 62 -5.64 -8.84 6.57
N LEU A 63 -6.30 -8.85 5.42
CA LEU A 63 -7.56 -9.58 5.24
C LEU A 63 -7.38 -11.07 5.52
N ALA A 64 -6.28 -11.67 5.08
CA ALA A 64 -5.96 -13.07 5.36
C ALA A 64 -5.64 -13.29 6.85
N ALA A 65 -4.86 -12.40 7.46
CA ALA A 65 -4.51 -12.46 8.88
C ALA A 65 -5.72 -12.31 9.81
N MET A 66 -6.73 -11.51 9.41
CA MET A 66 -8.01 -11.39 10.12
C MET A 66 -8.95 -12.58 9.87
N GLY A 67 -8.56 -13.57 9.05
CA GLY A 67 -9.40 -14.70 8.69
C GLY A 67 -10.57 -14.35 7.76
N LEU A 68 -10.50 -13.21 7.07
CA LEU A 68 -11.60 -12.69 6.25
C LEU A 68 -11.57 -13.20 4.80
N THR A 69 -10.42 -13.64 4.32
CA THR A 69 -10.24 -14.13 2.94
C THR A 69 -9.40 -15.40 2.92
N THR A 70 -9.67 -16.25 1.94
CA THR A 70 -8.77 -17.32 1.51
C THR A 70 -8.00 -16.89 0.27
N VAL A 71 -6.82 -17.48 0.06
CA VAL A 71 -5.97 -17.21 -1.11
C VAL A 71 -5.57 -18.52 -1.78
N ARG A 72 -5.49 -18.51 -3.12
CA ARG A 72 -4.93 -19.60 -3.92
C ARG A 72 -3.93 -19.02 -4.91
N ILE A 73 -2.75 -19.63 -4.99
CA ILE A 73 -1.70 -19.24 -5.93
C ILE A 73 -1.80 -20.18 -7.13
N GLY A 74 -2.05 -19.62 -8.31
CA GLY A 74 -2.05 -20.34 -9.57
C GLY A 74 -0.65 -20.47 -10.18
N THR A 75 -0.56 -20.98 -11.40
CA THR A 75 0.72 -21.36 -12.03
C THR A 75 1.62 -20.16 -12.37
N GLY A 76 1.07 -18.94 -12.39
CA GLY A 76 1.82 -17.69 -12.59
C GLY A 76 2.50 -17.11 -11.34
N GLY A 77 2.30 -17.73 -10.16
CA GLY A 77 2.86 -17.25 -8.90
C GLY A 77 2.07 -16.09 -8.27
N VAL A 78 2.55 -15.57 -7.14
CA VAL A 78 1.84 -14.58 -6.31
C VAL A 78 1.61 -13.26 -7.05
N GLU A 79 2.55 -12.82 -7.89
CA GLU A 79 2.45 -11.53 -8.57
C GLU A 79 1.52 -11.55 -9.80
N ASN A 80 1.34 -12.73 -10.43
CA ASN A 80 0.65 -12.83 -11.73
C ASN A 80 -0.60 -13.73 -11.72
N ASP A 81 -0.81 -14.57 -10.70
CA ASP A 81 -1.97 -15.47 -10.60
C ASP A 81 -2.38 -15.72 -9.14
N LEU A 82 -2.52 -14.64 -8.37
CA LEU A 82 -3.11 -14.69 -7.03
C LEU A 82 -4.64 -14.57 -7.13
N ARG A 83 -5.35 -15.56 -6.59
CA ARG A 83 -6.81 -15.61 -6.56
C ARG A 83 -7.31 -15.54 -5.13
N MET A 84 -8.31 -14.70 -4.89
CA MET A 84 -8.85 -14.45 -3.56
C MET A 84 -10.36 -14.72 -3.52
N ALA A 85 -10.83 -15.21 -2.38
CA ALA A 85 -12.25 -15.38 -2.11
C ALA A 85 -12.54 -15.09 -0.63
N LEU A 86 -13.63 -14.37 -0.35
CA LEU A 86 -14.10 -14.14 1.02
C LEU A 86 -14.44 -15.48 1.68
N VAL A 87 -14.18 -15.58 2.99
CA VAL A 87 -14.64 -16.75 3.77
C VAL A 87 -16.16 -16.66 3.94
N GLU A 88 -16.86 -17.76 3.69
CA GLU A 88 -18.31 -17.85 3.87
C GLU A 88 -18.67 -17.89 5.37
N GLY A 89 -19.70 -17.16 5.79
CA GLY A 89 -20.21 -17.22 7.18
C GLY A 89 -19.53 -16.32 8.22
N ILE A 90 -18.85 -15.25 7.81
CA ILE A 90 -18.35 -14.23 8.76
C ILE A 90 -19.54 -13.42 9.29
N GLU A 91 -20.02 -13.77 10.48
CA GLU A 91 -20.93 -12.89 11.22
C GLU A 91 -20.11 -11.72 11.80
N LEU A 92 -20.48 -10.50 11.44
CA LEU A 92 -19.96 -9.30 12.12
C LEU A 92 -20.28 -9.45 13.61
N SER A 93 -19.26 -9.37 14.47
CA SER A 93 -19.49 -9.46 15.90
C SER A 93 -20.52 -8.39 16.33
N PRO A 94 -21.44 -8.71 17.27
CA PRO A 94 -22.53 -7.81 17.66
C PRO A 94 -22.07 -6.43 18.16
N GLU A 95 -20.81 -6.31 18.56
CA GLU A 95 -20.17 -5.11 19.09
C GLU A 95 -20.07 -3.97 18.05
N ILE A 96 -20.07 -4.28 16.74
CA ILE A 96 -20.05 -3.27 15.66
C ILE A 96 -21.47 -2.76 15.35
N SER A 97 -22.50 -3.55 15.64
CA SER A 97 -23.90 -3.20 15.37
C SER A 97 -24.47 -2.16 16.36
N ALA A 98 -23.82 -1.95 17.50
CA ALA A 98 -24.35 -1.12 18.60
C ALA A 98 -23.99 0.39 18.53
N LYS A 99 -23.36 0.88 17.46
CA LYS A 99 -23.03 2.32 17.29
C LYS A 99 -23.65 2.96 16.04
N GLY A 100 -24.76 2.42 15.56
CA GLY A 100 -25.57 3.02 14.50
C GLY A 100 -27.04 3.11 14.89
N ASN A 101 -27.36 4.02 15.82
CA ASN A 101 -28.68 4.63 15.99
C ASN A 101 -28.51 6.04 16.55
#